data_AF-A0A9E0EVE0-F1
#
_entry.id   AF-A0A9E0EVE0-F1
#
_cell.length_a   1.000
_cell.length_b   1.000
_cell.length_c   1.000
_cell.angle_alpha   90.00
_cell.angle_beta   90.00
_cell.angle_gamma   90.00
#
_symmetry.space_group_name_H-M   'P 1'
#
loop_
_entity.id
_entity.type
_entity.pdbx_description
1 polymer ?
#
loop_
_entity_poly.entity_id
_entity_poly.type
_entity_poly.pdbx_seq_one_letter_code
_entity_poly.pdbx_strand_id
1 'polypeptide(L)'
;MIRRSEHRIITHRCTCRDAWKCKNYDRNIGCIHIGLPTAEEDAAVAHHASVEEAIAHLRRALAAGLVPFIGHVSADNTIWNVSKDRPFTTVCFCCRCCCTNFDYYRHLPPEAQACIHRLHGVTVGVDRDRCIGCGKCAAVCWAGAAVLGGGKSRIDPDRCKTCGVCAQACPQQAICVSVENVEATVNDLLGRINRDVGGLPVASYRELKAQGEEAALSNPHKDRG
;
A
#
# COMPACT_ATOMS: atom_id res chain seq x y z
N MET A 1 -13.74 0.79 -0.89
CA MET A 1 -13.46 0.62 -2.35
C MET A 1 -13.89 -0.74 -2.84
N ILE A 2 -13.27 -1.84 -2.36
CA ILE A 2 -13.64 -3.21 -2.77
C ILE A 2 -15.14 -3.49 -2.60
N ARG A 3 -15.77 -3.09 -1.48
CA ARG A 3 -17.21 -3.32 -1.31
C ARG A 3 -18.12 -2.53 -2.26
N ARG A 4 -17.61 -1.46 -2.87
CA ARG A 4 -18.42 -0.43 -3.53
C ARG A 4 -18.27 -0.37 -5.05
N SER A 5 -17.14 -0.80 -5.62
CA SER A 5 -17.06 -0.79 -7.09
C SER A 5 -17.95 -1.87 -7.66
N GLU A 6 -18.51 -1.64 -8.83
CA GLU A 6 -19.32 -2.64 -9.52
C GLU A 6 -18.45 -3.77 -10.08
N HIS A 7 -17.31 -3.40 -10.67
CA HIS A 7 -16.35 -4.34 -11.25
C HIS A 7 -15.01 -4.30 -10.53
N ARG A 8 -14.48 -5.50 -10.29
CA ARG A 8 -13.13 -5.74 -9.75
C ARG A 8 -12.58 -7.04 -10.31
N ILE A 9 -11.27 -7.06 -10.48
CA ILE A 9 -10.53 -8.25 -10.91
C ILE A 9 -9.31 -8.46 -10.02
N ILE A 10 -8.82 -9.69 -9.98
CA ILE A 10 -7.53 -10.05 -9.40
C ILE A 10 -6.66 -10.58 -10.53
N THR A 11 -5.48 -9.99 -10.72
CA THR A 11 -4.53 -10.52 -11.70
C THR A 11 -3.99 -11.87 -11.20
N HIS A 12 -3.85 -12.85 -12.08
CA HIS A 12 -3.41 -14.20 -11.69
C HIS A 12 -1.98 -14.20 -11.13
N ARG A 13 -1.16 -13.24 -11.56
CA ARG A 13 0.25 -13.12 -11.20
C ARG A 13 0.65 -11.67 -10.98
N CYS A 14 1.71 -11.46 -10.18
CA CYS A 14 2.30 -10.15 -10.00
C CYS A 14 3.39 -9.89 -11.06
N THR A 15 3.12 -8.95 -11.96
CA THR A 15 4.01 -8.56 -13.07
C THR A 15 5.45 -8.25 -12.60
N CYS A 16 5.60 -7.48 -11.51
CA CYS A 16 6.92 -7.16 -10.96
C CYS A 16 7.64 -8.41 -10.43
N ARG A 17 6.95 -9.28 -9.67
CA ARG A 17 7.60 -10.48 -9.13
C ARG A 17 7.99 -11.47 -10.23
N ASP A 18 7.23 -11.52 -11.31
CA ASP A 18 7.57 -12.35 -12.46
C ASP A 18 8.75 -11.81 -13.26
N ALA A 19 8.73 -10.52 -13.60
CA ALA A 19 9.81 -9.86 -14.32
C ALA A 19 11.17 -10.06 -13.63
N TRP A 20 11.18 -9.92 -12.29
CA TRP A 20 12.38 -10.09 -11.46
C TRP A 20 12.59 -11.51 -10.93
N LYS A 21 11.82 -12.51 -11.39
CA LYS A 21 11.93 -13.92 -10.99
C LYS A 21 11.99 -14.13 -9.47
N CYS A 22 11.16 -13.40 -8.73
CA CYS A 22 11.15 -13.36 -7.27
C CYS A 22 11.15 -14.76 -6.65
N LYS A 23 12.01 -14.95 -5.64
CA LYS A 23 12.14 -16.18 -4.84
C LYS A 23 11.62 -16.05 -3.41
N ASN A 24 11.38 -14.82 -2.95
CA ASN A 24 11.07 -14.54 -1.56
C ASN A 24 9.56 -14.40 -1.27
N TYR A 25 8.75 -14.18 -2.31
CA TYR A 25 7.32 -13.97 -2.19
C TYR A 25 6.57 -14.73 -3.29
N ASP A 26 5.37 -15.22 -2.96
CA ASP A 26 4.51 -15.93 -3.90
C ASP A 26 4.16 -15.03 -5.10
N ARG A 27 4.45 -15.49 -6.32
CA ARG A 27 4.19 -14.76 -7.57
C ARG A 27 2.72 -14.76 -7.96
N ASN A 28 1.92 -15.64 -7.36
CA ASN A 28 0.48 -15.78 -7.61
C ASN A 28 -0.37 -14.84 -6.73
N ILE A 29 0.25 -13.98 -5.91
CA ILE A 29 -0.46 -12.88 -5.24
C ILE A 29 -0.41 -11.66 -6.15
N GLY A 30 -1.31 -11.60 -7.14
CA GLY A 30 -1.44 -10.50 -8.10
C GLY A 30 -2.18 -9.28 -7.54
N CYS A 31 -2.30 -8.23 -8.35
CA CYS A 31 -2.91 -6.95 -7.98
C CYS A 31 -4.44 -7.05 -8.00
N ILE A 32 -5.10 -6.16 -7.25
CA ILE A 32 -6.55 -5.95 -7.38
C ILE A 32 -6.76 -4.71 -8.23
N HIS A 33 -7.49 -4.82 -9.34
CA HIS A 33 -7.92 -3.67 -10.12
C HIS A 33 -9.41 -3.41 -9.85
N ILE A 34 -9.77 -2.15 -9.70
CA ILE A 34 -11.10 -1.71 -9.26
C ILE A 34 -11.57 -0.57 -10.17
N GLY A 35 -12.68 -0.76 -10.86
CA GLY A 35 -13.28 0.28 -11.70
C GLY A 35 -13.99 -0.30 -12.93
N LEU A 36 -14.81 0.52 -13.58
CA LEU A 36 -15.57 0.14 -14.78
C LEU A 36 -14.72 -0.53 -15.88
N PRO A 37 -13.48 -0.09 -16.19
CA PRO A 37 -12.67 -0.72 -17.23
C PRO A 37 -12.40 -2.21 -16.99
N THR A 38 -12.34 -2.62 -15.72
CA THR A 38 -12.03 -4.01 -15.35
C THR A 38 -13.15 -4.99 -15.71
N ALA A 39 -14.30 -4.49 -16.19
CA ALA A 39 -15.40 -5.31 -16.68
C ALA A 39 -15.05 -6.11 -17.95
N GLU A 40 -14.11 -5.60 -18.75
CA GLU A 40 -13.77 -6.11 -20.09
C GLU A 40 -12.41 -6.82 -20.11
N GLU A 41 -11.80 -7.08 -18.95
CA GLU A 41 -10.45 -7.60 -18.86
C GLU A 41 -10.33 -9.06 -19.34
N ASP A 42 -9.20 -9.39 -19.96
CA ASP A 42 -8.92 -10.73 -20.47
C ASP A 42 -8.76 -11.77 -19.34
N ALA A 43 -9.54 -12.85 -19.43
CA ALA A 43 -9.50 -13.97 -18.49
C ALA A 43 -8.13 -14.67 -18.42
N ALA A 44 -7.29 -14.53 -19.45
CA ALA A 44 -5.93 -15.05 -19.48
C ALA A 44 -4.99 -14.35 -18.47
N VAL A 45 -5.26 -13.09 -18.12
CA VAL A 45 -4.39 -12.31 -17.22
C VAL A 45 -4.99 -12.07 -15.83
N ALA A 46 -6.32 -12.10 -15.73
CA ALA A 46 -7.04 -11.87 -14.49
C ALA A 46 -8.35 -12.66 -14.43
N HIS A 47 -9.01 -12.63 -13.27
CA HIS A 47 -10.40 -13.09 -13.13
C HIS A 47 -11.21 -12.06 -12.35
N HIS A 48 -12.51 -12.01 -12.63
CA HIS A 48 -13.45 -11.24 -11.81
C HIS A 48 -13.56 -11.85 -10.43
N ALA A 49 -13.46 -11.01 -9.41
CA ALA A 49 -13.49 -11.44 -8.02
C ALA A 49 -14.74 -10.93 -7.32
N SER A 50 -15.30 -11.74 -6.44
CA SER A 50 -16.33 -11.28 -5.52
C SER A 50 -15.76 -10.28 -4.51
N VAL A 51 -16.64 -9.60 -3.77
CA VAL A 51 -16.21 -8.70 -2.68
C VAL A 51 -15.43 -9.48 -1.61
N GLU A 52 -15.96 -10.64 -1.24
CA GLU A 52 -15.40 -11.53 -0.21
C GLU A 52 -14.04 -12.05 -0.63
N GLU A 53 -13.90 -12.48 -1.89
CA GLU A 53 -12.66 -12.98 -2.46
C GLU A 53 -11.59 -11.89 -2.51
N ALA A 54 -11.91 -10.69 -2.99
CA ALA A 54 -10.98 -9.57 -3.04
C ALA A 54 -10.51 -9.15 -1.64
N ILE A 55 -11.40 -9.17 -0.63
CA ILE A 55 -11.03 -8.92 0.77
C ILE A 55 -10.13 -10.04 1.32
N ALA A 56 -10.44 -11.31 1.02
CA ALA A 56 -9.62 -12.44 1.43
C ALA A 56 -8.22 -12.38 0.81
N HIS A 57 -8.12 -12.00 -0.47
CA HIS A 57 -6.86 -11.81 -1.18
C HIS A 57 -6.02 -10.68 -0.59
N LEU A 58 -6.64 -9.53 -0.29
CA LEU A 58 -6.00 -8.42 0.42
C LEU A 58 -5.41 -8.89 1.77
N ARG A 59 -6.20 -9.62 2.57
CA ARG A 59 -5.76 -10.15 3.87
C ARG A 59 -4.61 -11.14 3.72
N ARG A 60 -4.67 -12.04 2.73
CA ARG A 60 -3.60 -12.98 2.39
C ARG A 60 -2.30 -12.25 2.04
N ALA A 61 -2.38 -11.19 1.23
CA ALA A 61 -1.22 -10.39 0.86
C ALA A 61 -0.57 -9.70 2.07
N LEU A 62 -1.39 -9.10 2.95
CA LEU A 62 -0.91 -8.49 4.19
C LEU A 62 -0.24 -9.51 5.12
N ALA A 63 -0.84 -10.69 5.29
CA ALA A 63 -0.28 -11.77 6.09
C ALA A 63 1.07 -12.27 5.55
N ALA A 64 1.27 -12.21 4.23
CA ALA A 64 2.55 -12.50 3.58
C ALA A 64 3.59 -11.36 3.74
N GLY A 65 3.28 -10.28 4.46
CA GLY A 65 4.18 -9.15 4.67
C GLY A 65 4.35 -8.24 3.45
N LEU A 66 3.43 -8.32 2.48
CA LEU A 66 3.41 -7.44 1.33
C LEU A 66 2.79 -6.08 1.70
N VAL A 67 3.29 -5.03 1.07
CA VAL A 67 2.81 -3.67 1.34
C VAL A 67 1.82 -3.25 0.26
N PRO A 68 0.57 -2.93 0.61
CA PRO A 68 -0.38 -2.40 -0.35
C PRO A 68 0.03 -1.01 -0.82
N PHE A 69 0.09 -0.82 -2.13
CA PHE A 69 0.17 0.48 -2.77
C PHE A 69 -1.13 0.70 -3.51
N ILE A 70 -1.84 1.76 -3.13
CA ILE A 70 -3.08 2.17 -3.79
C ILE A 70 -2.71 3.37 -4.66
N GLY A 71 -3.01 3.27 -5.95
CA GLY A 71 -2.78 4.37 -6.86
C GLY A 71 -3.46 4.14 -8.20
N HIS A 72 -3.60 5.24 -8.94
CA HIS A 72 -3.77 5.21 -10.38
C HIS A 72 -2.41 5.53 -10.97
N VAL A 73 -1.72 4.53 -11.51
CA VAL A 73 -0.48 4.77 -12.25
C VAL A 73 -0.91 4.98 -13.70
N SER A 74 -0.65 6.14 -14.29
CA SER A 74 -0.99 6.37 -15.72
C SER A 74 -0.31 5.37 -16.66
N ALA A 75 0.81 4.76 -16.22
CA ALA A 75 1.45 3.64 -16.88
C ALA A 75 0.60 2.35 -16.84
N ASP A 76 -0.24 2.14 -15.83
CA ASP A 76 -1.16 1.00 -15.78
C ASP A 76 -2.11 1.03 -16.98
N ASN A 77 -2.63 2.19 -17.36
CA ASN A 77 -3.45 2.33 -18.57
C ASN A 77 -2.70 1.88 -19.84
N THR A 78 -1.39 2.09 -19.90
CA THR A 78 -0.55 1.63 -21.02
C THR A 78 -0.22 0.13 -20.91
N ILE A 79 0.11 -0.35 -19.71
CA ILE A 79 0.47 -1.75 -19.44
C ILE A 79 -0.73 -2.68 -19.69
N TRP A 80 -1.92 -2.22 -19.32
CA TRP A 80 -3.17 -2.99 -19.41
C TRP A 80 -4.02 -2.58 -20.63
N ASN A 81 -3.48 -1.74 -21.52
CA ASN A 81 -4.16 -1.25 -22.73
C ASN A 81 -5.57 -0.68 -22.47
N VAL A 82 -5.72 0.06 -21.37
CA VAL A 82 -6.96 0.73 -20.98
C VAL A 82 -6.90 2.19 -21.44
N SER A 83 -8.00 2.70 -21.99
CA SER A 83 -8.08 4.09 -22.42
C SER A 83 -7.93 5.06 -21.23
N LYS A 84 -7.18 6.15 -21.43
CA LYS A 84 -6.83 7.12 -20.36
C LYS A 84 -8.04 7.89 -19.81
N ASP A 85 -9.17 7.87 -20.50
CA ASP A 85 -10.45 8.49 -20.13
C ASP A 85 -11.31 7.61 -19.20
N ARG A 86 -10.96 6.33 -19.03
CA ARG A 86 -11.61 5.41 -18.08
C ARG A 86 -10.54 4.86 -17.12
N PRO A 87 -10.11 5.62 -16.10
CA PRO A 87 -9.10 5.15 -15.15
C PRO A 87 -9.69 4.08 -14.22
N PHE A 88 -8.84 3.14 -13.77
CA PHE A 88 -9.16 2.21 -12.70
C PHE A 88 -8.16 2.37 -11.55
N THR A 89 -8.53 1.95 -10.33
CA THR A 89 -7.58 1.90 -9.21
C THR A 89 -6.86 0.58 -9.20
N THR A 90 -5.55 0.63 -9.05
CA THR A 90 -4.72 -0.52 -8.76
C THR A 90 -4.41 -0.58 -7.27
N VAL A 91 -4.64 -1.74 -6.66
CA VAL A 91 -4.05 -2.11 -5.36
C VAL A 91 -2.93 -3.12 -5.64
N CYS A 92 -1.71 -2.62 -5.69
CA CYS A 92 -0.50 -3.43 -5.81
C CYS A 92 -0.09 -3.99 -4.45
N PHE A 93 0.44 -5.21 -4.41
CA PHE A 93 1.01 -5.79 -3.18
C PHE A 93 2.53 -5.87 -3.30
N CYS A 94 3.21 -4.76 -3.04
CA CYS A 94 4.64 -4.62 -3.32
C CYS A 94 5.50 -5.53 -2.41
N CYS A 95 6.34 -6.37 -3.03
CA CYS A 95 7.41 -7.14 -2.37
C CYS A 95 8.61 -6.23 -2.10
N ARG A 96 9.29 -6.42 -0.96
CA ARG A 96 10.49 -5.64 -0.62
C ARG A 96 11.73 -5.93 -1.49
N CYS A 97 11.75 -7.05 -2.21
CA CYS A 97 12.93 -7.52 -2.93
C CYS A 97 12.90 -7.30 -4.44
N CYS A 98 11.75 -6.93 -5.03
CA CYS A 98 11.55 -6.97 -6.47
C CYS A 98 10.60 -5.90 -7.01
N CYS A 99 9.96 -5.13 -6.14
CA CYS A 99 9.00 -4.14 -6.60
C CYS A 99 9.75 -2.93 -7.16
N THR A 100 9.40 -2.52 -8.37
CA THR A 100 9.87 -1.26 -8.98
C THR A 100 9.67 -0.08 -8.04
N ASN A 101 8.57 -0.02 -7.28
CA ASN A 101 8.31 1.04 -6.31
C ASN A 101 9.23 1.05 -5.09
N PHE A 102 9.92 -0.05 -4.79
CA PHE A 102 10.83 -0.13 -3.63
C PHE A 102 12.29 -0.20 -4.04
N ASP A 103 12.61 -0.96 -5.08
CA ASP A 103 13.96 -1.14 -5.57
C ASP A 103 14.38 0.02 -6.48
N TYR A 104 13.50 0.41 -7.42
CA TYR A 104 13.78 1.46 -8.39
C TYR A 104 13.48 2.88 -7.87
N TYR A 105 12.81 3.04 -6.72
CA TYR A 105 12.41 4.35 -6.18
C TYR A 105 13.55 5.36 -6.15
N ARG A 106 14.74 4.94 -5.69
CA ARG A 106 15.93 5.82 -5.58
C ARG A 106 16.52 6.20 -6.95
N HIS A 107 16.16 5.45 -7.99
CA HIS A 107 16.59 5.63 -9.37
C HIS A 107 15.51 6.32 -10.22
N LEU A 108 14.29 6.50 -9.69
CA LEU A 108 13.27 7.31 -10.34
C LEU A 108 13.72 8.78 -10.39
N PRO A 109 13.38 9.50 -11.48
CA PRO A 109 13.59 10.94 -11.55
C PRO A 109 12.79 11.64 -10.43
N PRO A 110 13.24 12.80 -9.93
CA PRO A 110 12.60 13.51 -8.81
C PRO A 110 11.10 13.73 -8.99
N GLU A 111 10.66 14.00 -10.21
CA GLU A 111 9.26 14.22 -10.57
C GLU A 111 8.41 12.96 -10.32
N ALA A 112 8.94 11.77 -10.65
CA ALA A 112 8.27 10.50 -10.42
C ALA A 112 8.30 10.09 -8.93
N GLN A 113 9.38 10.40 -8.20
CA GLN A 113 9.42 10.20 -6.75
C GLN A 113 8.38 11.06 -6.02
N ALA A 114 8.11 12.26 -6.54
CA ALA A 114 7.12 13.19 -5.98
C ALA A 114 5.68 12.68 -6.10
N CYS A 115 5.37 11.84 -7.11
CA CYS A 115 4.05 11.20 -7.25
C CYS A 115 3.75 10.15 -6.17
N ILE A 116 4.77 9.69 -5.42
CA ILE A 116 4.58 8.78 -4.29
C ILE A 116 4.43 9.60 -3.02
N HIS A 117 3.19 9.95 -2.69
CA HIS A 117 2.88 10.75 -1.51
C HIS A 117 2.75 9.90 -0.25
N ARG A 118 3.20 10.45 0.88
CA ARG A 118 2.89 9.89 2.20
C ARG A 118 1.39 10.00 2.51
N LEU A 119 0.94 9.27 3.53
CA LEU A 119 -0.38 9.48 4.12
C LEU A 119 -0.32 10.63 5.12
N HIS A 120 -1.16 11.65 4.95
CA HIS A 120 -1.25 12.76 5.90
C HIS A 120 -1.93 12.31 7.20
N GLY A 121 -1.44 12.81 8.34
CA GLY A 121 -1.90 12.41 9.67
C GLY A 121 -1.40 11.03 10.14
N VAL A 122 -0.60 10.33 9.33
CA VAL A 122 0.14 9.13 9.72
C VAL A 122 1.60 9.51 10.02
N THR A 123 2.11 9.10 11.17
CA THR A 123 3.48 9.35 11.62
C THR A 123 4.20 8.05 11.94
N VAL A 124 5.54 8.09 11.86
CA VAL A 124 6.40 6.97 12.23
C VAL A 124 7.44 7.45 13.23
N GLY A 125 7.41 6.90 14.44
CA GLY A 125 8.29 7.28 15.55
C GLY A 125 9.22 6.15 15.98
N VAL A 126 10.26 6.50 16.73
CA VAL A 126 11.19 5.54 17.35
C VAL A 126 11.14 5.71 18.87
N ASP A 127 10.80 4.63 19.57
CA ASP A 127 11.04 4.48 21.00
C ASP A 127 12.55 4.31 21.24
N ARG A 128 13.16 5.33 21.85
CA ARG A 128 14.62 5.38 22.02
C ARG A 128 15.13 4.42 23.10
N ASP A 129 14.27 4.05 24.05
CA ASP A 129 14.62 3.18 25.17
C ASP A 129 14.67 1.73 24.69
N ARG A 130 13.70 1.33 23.86
CA ARG A 130 13.67 0.00 23.24
C ARG A 130 14.64 -0.15 22.06
N CYS A 131 15.04 0.95 21.43
CA CYS A 131 15.89 0.89 20.25
C CYS A 131 17.31 0.45 20.62
N ILE A 132 17.78 -0.69 20.10
CA ILE A 132 19.15 -1.18 20.33
C ILE A 132 20.15 -0.76 19.24
N GLY A 133 19.76 0.13 18.31
CA GLY A 133 20.69 0.62 17.27
C GLY A 133 21.07 -0.37 16.17
N CYS A 134 20.40 -1.53 16.05
CA CYS A 134 20.82 -2.60 15.12
C CYS A 134 20.73 -2.28 13.61
N GLY A 135 20.14 -1.14 13.21
CA GLY A 135 20.12 -0.70 11.81
C GLY A 135 19.18 -1.44 10.86
N LYS A 136 18.51 -2.52 11.28
CA LYS A 136 17.61 -3.29 10.40
C LYS A 136 16.52 -2.43 9.75
N CYS A 137 15.98 -1.46 10.46
CA CYS A 137 14.98 -0.52 9.94
C CYS A 137 15.54 0.39 8.84
N ALA A 138 16.80 0.82 8.96
CA ALA A 138 17.48 1.63 7.94
C ALA A 138 17.76 0.80 6.68
N ALA A 139 18.21 -0.44 6.86
CA ALA A 139 18.49 -1.37 5.76
C ALA A 139 17.25 -1.65 4.88
N VAL A 140 16.05 -1.77 5.49
CA VAL A 140 14.80 -2.02 4.74
C VAL A 140 14.12 -0.76 4.22
N CYS A 141 14.62 0.43 4.54
CA CYS A 141 13.95 1.68 4.16
C CYS A 141 14.29 2.07 2.72
N TRP A 142 13.41 1.73 1.78
CA TRP A 142 13.54 2.09 0.37
C TRP A 142 13.57 3.61 0.14
N ALA A 143 12.78 4.38 0.89
CA ALA A 143 12.77 5.85 0.82
C ALA A 143 14.01 6.51 1.45
N GLY A 144 14.83 5.74 2.17
CA GLY A 144 16.01 6.23 2.91
C GLY A 144 15.66 7.19 4.05
N ALA A 145 14.44 7.11 4.57
CA ALA A 145 13.98 7.93 5.69
C ALA A 145 14.45 7.41 7.06
N ALA A 146 14.61 6.09 7.22
CA ALA A 146 15.16 5.53 8.45
C ALA A 146 16.68 5.54 8.40
N VAL A 147 17.31 6.17 9.38
CA VAL A 147 18.78 6.33 9.48
C VAL A 147 19.26 5.97 10.89
N LEU A 148 20.55 5.68 11.02
CA LEU A 148 21.22 5.53 12.31
C LEU A 148 21.95 6.83 12.69
N GLY A 149 21.79 7.29 13.93
CA GLY A 149 22.49 8.44 14.48
C GLY A 149 22.63 8.32 16.00
N GLY A 150 23.84 8.54 16.52
CA GLY A 150 24.12 8.44 17.95
C GLY A 150 23.77 7.07 18.56
N GLY A 151 24.05 5.99 17.82
CA GLY A 151 23.77 4.62 18.26
C GLY A 151 22.28 4.22 18.27
N LYS A 152 21.38 5.08 17.80
CA LYS A 152 19.93 4.82 17.78
C LYS A 152 19.35 5.10 16.38
N SER A 153 18.18 4.55 16.10
CA SER A 153 17.46 4.84 14.85
C SER A 153 16.75 6.19 14.94
N ARG A 154 16.65 6.88 13.80
CA ARG A 154 15.88 8.12 13.60
C ARG A 154 15.09 7.99 12.30
N ILE A 155 13.91 8.60 12.25
CA ILE A 155 13.10 8.73 11.04
C ILE A 155 13.17 10.18 10.56
N ASP A 156 13.56 10.38 9.32
CA ASP A 156 13.43 11.64 8.58
C ASP A 156 11.98 11.78 8.09
N PRO A 157 11.20 12.73 8.63
CA PRO A 157 9.80 12.88 8.29
C PRO A 157 9.57 13.38 6.85
N ASP A 158 10.52 14.10 6.26
CA ASP A 158 10.39 14.69 4.92
C ASP A 158 10.56 13.63 3.83
N ARG A 159 11.39 12.61 4.13
CA ARG A 159 11.59 11.46 3.26
C ARG A 159 10.61 10.33 3.52
N CYS A 160 10.00 10.28 4.71
CA CYS A 160 9.16 9.16 5.12
C CYS A 160 7.86 9.08 4.31
N LYS A 161 7.65 7.92 3.67
CA LYS A 161 6.42 7.61 2.92
C LYS A 161 5.38 6.83 3.74
N THR A 162 5.54 6.79 5.07
CA THR A 162 4.59 6.20 6.02
C THR A 162 4.19 4.75 5.73
N CYS A 163 5.06 3.95 5.10
CA CYS A 163 4.75 2.59 4.64
C CYS A 163 4.88 1.51 5.72
N GLY A 164 5.41 1.82 6.91
CA GLY A 164 5.50 0.90 8.04
C GLY A 164 6.51 -0.26 7.92
N VAL A 165 7.25 -0.39 6.82
CA VAL A 165 8.20 -1.51 6.63
C VAL A 165 9.29 -1.57 7.70
N CYS A 166 9.71 -0.42 8.21
CA CYS A 166 10.68 -0.28 9.28
C CYS A 166 10.14 -0.78 10.64
N ALA A 167 8.85 -0.54 10.93
CA ALA A 167 8.18 -1.07 12.12
C ALA A 167 8.14 -2.60 12.08
N GLN A 168 7.71 -3.17 10.96
CA GLN A 168 7.67 -4.62 10.74
C GLN A 168 9.06 -5.29 10.83
N ALA A 169 10.13 -4.59 10.44
CA ALA A 169 11.49 -5.13 10.48
C ALA A 169 12.19 -4.97 11.85
N CYS A 170 11.62 -4.20 12.77
CA CYS A 170 12.26 -3.90 14.04
C CYS A 170 12.10 -5.09 15.02
N PRO A 171 13.19 -5.79 15.39
CA PRO A 171 13.08 -6.95 16.28
C PRO A 171 12.68 -6.56 17.71
N GLN A 172 12.93 -5.31 18.10
CA GLN A 172 12.58 -4.78 19.41
C GLN A 172 11.20 -4.12 19.44
N GLN A 173 10.52 -4.06 18.28
CA GLN A 173 9.28 -3.30 18.08
C GLN A 173 9.39 -1.85 18.58
N ALA A 174 10.58 -1.27 18.45
CA ALA A 174 10.90 0.09 18.89
C ALA A 174 10.45 1.16 17.88
N ILE A 175 9.76 0.78 16.80
CA ILE A 175 9.28 1.71 15.78
C ILE A 175 7.76 1.58 15.72
N CYS A 176 7.09 2.70 15.90
CA CYS A 176 5.64 2.77 15.97
C CYS A 176 5.09 3.56 14.79
N VAL A 177 3.99 3.08 14.21
CA VAL A 177 3.18 3.83 13.24
C VAL A 177 1.95 4.33 13.97
N SER A 178 1.73 5.63 13.96
CA SER A 178 0.64 6.28 14.70
C SER A 178 -0.23 7.08 13.74
N VAL A 179 -1.51 7.17 14.07
CA VAL A 179 -2.48 8.01 13.36
C VAL A 179 -3.14 8.92 14.38
N GLU A 180 -2.98 10.23 14.22
CA GLU A 180 -3.47 11.20 15.20
C GLU A 180 -4.99 11.34 15.11
N ASN A 181 -5.51 11.49 13.89
CA ASN A 181 -6.94 11.61 13.61
C ASN A 181 -7.31 10.68 12.46
N VAL A 182 -7.80 9.48 12.82
CA VAL A 182 -8.17 8.43 11.86
C VAL A 182 -9.21 8.94 10.85
N GLU A 183 -10.22 9.68 11.32
CA GLU A 183 -11.27 10.20 10.44
C GLU A 183 -10.72 11.18 9.41
N ALA A 184 -9.92 12.15 9.83
CA ALA A 184 -9.31 13.12 8.92
C ALA A 184 -8.35 12.46 7.94
N THR A 185 -7.51 11.52 8.42
CA THR A 185 -6.59 10.76 7.57
C THR A 185 -7.32 9.92 6.54
N VAL A 186 -8.38 9.22 6.93
CA VAL A 186 -9.17 8.42 5.97
C VAL A 186 -9.86 9.34 4.97
N ASN A 187 -10.45 10.45 5.40
CA ASN A 187 -11.11 11.39 4.49
C ASN A 187 -10.11 12.03 3.49
N ASP A 188 -8.88 12.37 3.90
CA ASP A 188 -7.82 12.83 2.99
C ASP A 188 -7.46 11.76 1.95
N LEU A 189 -7.25 10.51 2.39
CA LEU A 189 -6.96 9.38 1.52
C LEU A 189 -8.09 9.16 0.49
N LEU A 190 -9.34 9.16 0.95
CA LEU A 190 -10.50 9.00 0.09
C LEU A 190 -10.63 10.17 -0.90
N GLY A 191 -10.38 11.40 -0.45
CA GLY A 191 -10.37 12.59 -1.30
C GLY A 191 -9.32 12.50 -2.42
N ARG A 192 -8.14 11.93 -2.16
CA ARG A 192 -7.12 11.70 -3.18
C ARG A 192 -7.54 10.66 -4.20
N ILE A 193 -8.03 9.51 -3.73
CA ILE A 193 -8.51 8.42 -4.59
C ILE A 193 -9.67 8.90 -5.48
N ASN A 194 -10.61 9.67 -4.94
CA ASN A 194 -11.75 10.17 -5.71
C ASN A 194 -11.33 11.14 -6.84
N ARG A 195 -10.25 11.91 -6.66
CA ARG A 195 -9.73 12.82 -7.70
C ARG A 195 -9.02 12.07 -8.83
N ASP A 196 -8.31 10.99 -8.50
CA ASP A 196 -7.41 10.32 -9.45
C ASP A 196 -8.07 9.16 -10.23
N VAL A 197 -9.29 8.72 -9.84
CA VAL A 197 -9.92 7.48 -10.36
C VAL A 197 -11.30 7.70 -10.98
N GLY A 198 -11.49 8.83 -11.68
CA GLY A 198 -12.58 8.98 -12.67
C GLY A 198 -13.98 8.52 -12.23
N GLY A 199 -14.41 8.87 -11.02
CA GLY A 199 -15.83 8.79 -10.65
C GLY A 199 -16.32 7.55 -9.90
N LEU A 200 -15.48 6.80 -9.17
CA LEU A 200 -15.99 5.90 -8.12
C LEU A 200 -16.36 6.72 -6.87
N PRO A 201 -17.65 6.87 -6.50
CA PRO A 201 -18.01 7.62 -5.29
C PRO A 201 -17.59 6.82 -4.05
N VAL A 202 -16.48 7.22 -3.41
CA VAL A 202 -16.13 6.68 -2.09
C VAL A 202 -16.73 7.58 -1.01
N ALA A 203 -17.83 7.13 -0.40
CA ALA A 203 -18.44 7.73 0.80
C ALA A 203 -17.42 7.90 1.94
N SER A 204 -17.62 8.97 2.71
CA SER A 204 -16.80 9.45 3.82
C SER A 204 -16.62 8.43 4.95
N TYR A 205 -15.62 8.67 5.80
CA TYR A 205 -15.36 7.83 6.97
C TYR A 205 -16.55 7.75 7.94
N ARG A 206 -17.32 8.82 8.11
CA ARG A 206 -18.53 8.82 8.96
C ARG A 206 -19.60 7.88 8.46
N GLU A 207 -19.79 7.81 7.16
CA GLU A 207 -20.75 6.90 6.52
C GLU A 207 -20.31 5.44 6.66
N LEU A 208 -19.00 5.17 6.54
CA LEU A 208 -18.42 3.85 6.80
C LEU A 208 -18.58 3.42 8.27
N LYS A 209 -18.36 4.35 9.20
CA LYS A 209 -18.52 4.13 10.64
C LYS A 209 -19.96 3.80 11.02
N ALA A 210 -20.92 4.53 10.46
CA ALA A 210 -22.35 4.30 10.68
C ALA A 210 -22.84 2.93 10.17
N GLN A 211 -22.10 2.31 9.24
CA GLN A 211 -22.41 1.01 8.64
C GLN A 211 -21.79 -0.18 9.40
N GLY A 212 -21.09 0.04 10.51
CA GLY A 212 -20.55 -1.04 11.36
C GLY A 212 -19.32 -1.76 10.78
N GLU A 213 -18.62 -1.18 9.81
CA GLU A 213 -17.46 -1.80 9.15
C GLU A 213 -16.12 -1.60 9.92
N GLU A 214 -16.15 -1.24 11.21
CA GLU A 214 -14.96 -0.90 12.02
C GLU A 214 -13.98 -2.08 12.22
N ALA A 215 -14.48 -3.32 12.25
CA ALA A 215 -13.70 -4.51 12.60
C ALA A 215 -12.58 -4.87 11.60
N ALA A 216 -12.57 -4.27 10.40
CA ALA A 216 -11.50 -4.46 9.41
C ALA A 216 -10.29 -3.53 9.62
N LEU A 217 -10.39 -2.56 10.54
CA LEU A 217 -9.39 -1.52 10.81
C LEU A 217 -8.80 -1.59 12.22
N SER A 218 -9.16 -2.61 13.01
CA SER A 218 -8.53 -2.83 14.31
C SER A 218 -7.04 -3.16 14.11
N ASN A 219 -6.20 -2.41 14.81
CA ASN A 219 -4.76 -2.63 14.82
C ASN A 219 -4.49 -4.00 15.47
N PRO A 220 -3.90 -4.99 14.76
CA PRO A 220 -3.60 -6.31 15.32
C PRO A 220 -2.54 -6.27 16.45
N HIS A 221 -2.03 -5.09 16.79
CA HIS A 221 -1.12 -4.84 17.89
C HIS A 221 -1.75 -4.11 19.09
N LYS A 222 -3.03 -3.72 19.06
CA LYS A 222 -3.67 -3.00 20.18
C LYS A 222 -4.03 -3.92 21.36
N ASP A 223 -4.13 -5.23 21.10
CA ASP A 223 -4.64 -6.21 22.08
C ASP A 223 -3.56 -7.14 22.67
N ARG A 224 -2.27 -6.79 22.52
CA ARG A 224 -1.19 -7.48 23.24
C ARG A 224 -0.75 -6.62 24.42
N GLY A 225 -1.54 -6.73 25.50
CA GLY A 225 -1.13 -6.32 26.85
C GLY A 225 -0.01 -7.18 27.40
#